data_AF-A0A7Z9WQ73-F1
#
_entry.id   AF-A0A7Z9WQ73-F1
#
_cell.length_a   1.000
_cell.length_b   1.000
_cell.length_c   1.000
_cell.angle_alpha   90.00
_cell.angle_beta   90.00
_cell.angle_gamma   90.00
#
_symmetry.space_group_name_H-M   'P 1'
#
loop_
_entity.id
_entity.type
_entity.pdbx_description
1 polymer ?
#
loop_
_entity_poly.entity_id
_entity_poly.type
_entity_poly.pdbx_seq_one_letter_code
_entity_poly.pdbx_strand_id
1 'polypeptide(L)'
;MAERDAVTREATPLEAMERDLRSWGIGLLIMGVLHFALAGFLEPLWGVVLIIIGILSLAIRERGMFLVIGGALLLVGVWNITTGLAEGGSGWTIFGALQLYWGVKEMRKFARYGRIEG
;
A
#
# COMPACT_ATOMS: atom_id res chain seq x y z
N MET A 1 11.24 -37.55 -21.07
CA MET A 1 11.74 -36.27 -21.62
C MET A 1 10.60 -35.25 -21.64
N ALA A 2 10.03 -34.94 -20.46
CA ALA A 2 8.91 -34.00 -20.31
C ALA A 2 8.95 -33.29 -18.93
N GLU A 3 10.12 -33.26 -18.29
CA GLU A 3 10.31 -32.79 -16.91
C GLU A 3 11.16 -31.51 -16.84
N ARG A 4 11.45 -30.90 -18.00
CA ARG A 4 12.28 -29.68 -18.11
C ARG A 4 11.53 -28.45 -18.61
N ASP A 5 10.20 -28.49 -18.66
CA ASP A 5 9.39 -27.34 -19.07
C ASP A 5 8.76 -26.58 -17.88
N ALA A 6 9.06 -26.99 -16.64
CA ALA A 6 8.87 -26.16 -15.45
C ALA A 6 9.93 -25.04 -15.38
N VAL A 7 10.29 -24.48 -16.53
CA VAL A 7 10.99 -23.20 -16.63
C VAL A 7 10.09 -22.20 -15.94
N THR A 8 10.57 -21.64 -14.83
CA THR A 8 9.97 -20.50 -14.12
C THR A 8 9.58 -19.44 -15.15
N ARG A 9 8.31 -19.46 -15.56
CA ARG A 9 7.79 -18.48 -16.50
C ARG A 9 7.76 -17.18 -15.72
N GLU A 10 8.70 -16.28 -16.00
CA GLU A 10 8.73 -14.96 -15.37
C GLU A 10 7.36 -14.31 -15.62
N ALA A 11 6.71 -13.90 -14.53
CA ALA A 11 5.39 -13.29 -14.60
C ALA A 11 5.46 -12.07 -15.52
N THR A 12 4.45 -11.91 -16.37
CA THR A 12 4.40 -10.73 -17.24
C THR A 12 4.32 -9.46 -16.37
N PRO A 13 4.76 -8.32 -16.89
CA PRO A 13 4.68 -7.04 -16.20
C PRO A 13 3.27 -6.72 -15.68
N LEU A 14 2.23 -7.10 -16.44
CA LEU A 14 0.82 -7.00 -16.06
C LEU A 14 0.48 -7.93 -14.89
N GLU A 15 0.82 -9.21 -14.97
CA GLU A 15 0.59 -10.17 -13.87
C GLU A 15 1.30 -9.76 -12.58
N ALA A 16 2.52 -9.21 -12.69
CA ALA A 16 3.25 -8.68 -11.55
C ALA A 16 2.54 -7.46 -10.93
N MET A 17 2.00 -6.57 -11.76
CA MET A 17 1.21 -5.42 -11.31
C MET A 17 -0.06 -5.85 -10.58
N GLU A 18 -0.84 -6.74 -11.19
CA GLU A 18 -2.08 -7.24 -10.59
C GLU A 18 -1.81 -7.94 -9.24
N ARG A 19 -0.72 -8.72 -9.15
CA ARG A 19 -0.31 -9.36 -7.90
C ARG A 19 0.07 -8.35 -6.83
N ASP A 20 0.79 -7.29 -7.20
CA ASP A 20 1.16 -6.21 -6.28
C ASP A 20 -0.09 -5.49 -5.74
N LEU A 21 -1.02 -5.10 -6.63
CA LEU A 21 -2.27 -4.43 -6.25
C LEU A 21 -3.16 -5.33 -5.40
N ARG A 22 -3.23 -6.64 -5.72
CA ARG A 22 -3.98 -7.60 -4.91
C ARG A 22 -3.39 -7.75 -3.50
N SER A 23 -2.07 -7.80 -3.40
CA SER A 23 -1.37 -7.89 -2.11
C SER A 23 -1.62 -6.65 -1.26
N TRP A 24 -1.59 -5.46 -1.87
CA TRP A 24 -1.99 -4.22 -1.20
C TRP A 24 -3.45 -4.23 -0.80
N GLY A 25 -4.36 -4.61 -1.69
CA GLY A 25 -5.79 -4.66 -1.39
C GLY A 25 -6.10 -5.51 -0.17
N ILE A 26 -5.53 -6.73 -0.11
CA ILE A 26 -5.68 -7.62 1.05
C ILE A 26 -5.04 -7.01 2.31
N GLY A 27 -3.82 -6.47 2.20
CA GLY A 27 -3.13 -5.87 3.33
C GLY A 27 -3.88 -4.67 3.91
N LEU A 28 -4.41 -3.79 3.06
CA LEU A 28 -5.19 -2.62 3.44
C LEU A 28 -6.52 -3.00 4.10
N LEU A 29 -7.20 -4.04 3.61
CA LEU A 29 -8.42 -4.56 4.24
C LEU A 29 -8.14 -5.09 5.64
N ILE A 30 -7.11 -5.92 5.80
CA ILE A 30 -6.71 -6.47 7.10
C ILE A 30 -6.36 -5.33 8.06
N MET A 31 -5.52 -4.40 7.62
CA MET A 31 -5.14 -3.23 8.42
C MET A 31 -6.33 -2.36 8.77
N GLY A 32 -7.26 -2.16 7.84
CA GLY A 32 -8.47 -1.39 8.07
C GLY A 32 -9.36 -2.00 9.15
N VAL A 33 -9.56 -3.33 9.12
CA VAL A 33 -10.27 -4.05 10.18
C VAL A 33 -9.55 -3.94 11.54
N LEU A 34 -8.22 -3.99 11.55
CA LEU A 34 -7.42 -3.84 12.76
C LEU A 34 -7.59 -2.47 13.43
N HIS A 35 -7.87 -1.40 12.68
CA HIS A 35 -8.13 -0.07 13.27
C HIS A 35 -9.39 -0.06 14.16
N PHE A 36 -10.38 -0.89 13.84
CA PHE A 36 -11.57 -1.03 14.70
C PHE A 36 -11.30 -1.93 15.90
N ALA A 37 -10.53 -3.02 15.71
CA ALA A 37 -10.17 -3.93 16.80
C ALA A 37 -9.23 -3.27 17.83
N LEU A 38 -8.40 -2.33 17.39
CA LEU A 38 -7.41 -1.62 18.21
C LEU A 38 -7.76 -0.13 18.36
N ALA A 39 -9.05 0.22 18.42
CA ALA A 39 -9.54 1.61 18.39
C ALA A 39 -8.97 2.56 19.48
N GLY A 40 -8.33 2.03 20.54
CA GLY A 40 -7.62 2.82 21.55
C GLY A 40 -6.17 3.18 21.19
N PHE A 41 -5.61 2.57 20.14
CA PHE A 41 -4.26 2.80 19.64
C PHE A 41 -4.25 3.23 18.17
N LEU A 42 -5.18 2.70 17.37
CA LEU A 42 -5.38 3.02 15.97
C LEU A 42 -6.67 3.81 15.79
N GLU A 43 -6.64 4.83 14.93
CA GLU A 43 -7.77 5.74 14.78
C GLU A 43 -8.82 5.19 13.79
N PRO A 44 -10.09 4.97 14.21
CA PRO A 44 -11.07 4.25 13.39
C PRO A 44 -11.37 4.88 12.01
N LEU A 45 -11.24 6.21 11.87
CA LEU A 45 -11.46 6.88 10.58
C LEU A 45 -10.47 6.40 9.52
N TRP A 46 -9.20 6.27 9.87
CA TRP A 46 -8.19 5.68 8.98
C TRP A 46 -8.52 4.22 8.65
N GLY A 47 -9.15 3.49 9.57
CA GLY A 47 -9.70 2.15 9.29
C GLY A 47 -10.68 2.14 8.11
N VAL A 48 -11.63 3.08 8.09
CA VAL A 48 -12.59 3.24 6.98
C VAL A 48 -11.86 3.54 5.66
N VAL A 49 -10.92 4.48 5.69
CA VAL A 49 -10.14 4.88 4.50
C VAL A 49 -9.36 3.70 3.93
N LEU A 50 -8.68 2.93 4.79
CA LEU A 50 -7.92 1.75 4.38
C LEU A 50 -8.82 0.66 3.77
N ILE A 51 -10.02 0.44 4.33
CA ILE A 51 -10.98 -0.51 3.76
C ILE A 51 -11.39 -0.07 2.36
N ILE A 52 -11.79 1.20 2.18
CA ILE A 52 -12.22 1.72 0.89
C ILE A 52 -11.12 1.57 -0.15
N ILE A 53 -9.89 2.01 0.17
CA ILE A 53 -8.75 1.89 -0.75
C ILE A 53 -8.44 0.40 -1.01
N GLY A 54 -8.52 -0.45 0.00
CA GLY A 54 -8.31 -1.90 -0.15
C GLY A 54 -9.29 -2.55 -1.12
N ILE A 55 -10.59 -2.22 -1.01
CA ILE A 55 -11.62 -2.67 -1.97
C ILE A 55 -11.28 -2.15 -3.37
N LEU A 56 -10.97 -0.85 -3.50
CA LEU A 56 -10.63 -0.25 -4.79
C LEU A 56 -9.39 -0.90 -5.42
N SER A 57 -8.37 -1.26 -4.63
CA SER A 57 -7.18 -1.95 -5.13
C SER A 57 -7.46 -3.37 -5.63
N LEU A 58 -8.50 -4.03 -5.11
CA LEU A 58 -8.94 -5.34 -5.60
C LEU A 58 -9.82 -5.23 -6.85
N ALA A 59 -10.64 -4.17 -6.94
CA ALA A 59 -11.58 -3.94 -8.03
C ALA A 59 -10.93 -3.27 -9.26
N ILE A 60 -10.03 -2.31 -9.04
CA ILE A 60 -9.37 -1.51 -10.07
C ILE A 60 -7.90 -1.93 -10.15
N ARG A 61 -7.56 -2.70 -11.18
CA ARG A 61 -6.21 -3.22 -11.40
C ARG A 61 -5.37 -2.35 -12.32
N GLU A 62 -5.48 -1.05 -12.13
CA GLU A 62 -4.81 -0.04 -12.95
C GLU A 62 -3.59 0.51 -12.24
N ARG A 63 -2.54 0.83 -13.00
CA ARG A 63 -1.31 1.43 -12.46
C ARG A 63 -1.57 2.69 -11.61
N GLY A 64 -2.63 3.45 -11.93
CA GLY A 64 -3.06 4.63 -11.18
C GLY A 64 -3.31 4.36 -9.68
N MET A 65 -3.69 3.15 -9.31
CA MET A 65 -3.91 2.78 -7.90
C MET A 65 -2.64 2.89 -7.05
N PHE A 66 -1.45 2.77 -7.62
CA PHE A 66 -0.21 3.01 -6.87
C PHE A 66 -0.06 4.47 -6.43
N LEU A 67 -0.62 5.42 -7.18
CA LEU A 67 -0.66 6.82 -6.77
C LEU A 67 -1.64 7.04 -5.63
N VAL A 68 -2.79 6.35 -5.65
CA VAL A 68 -3.78 6.41 -4.58
C VAL A 68 -3.23 5.81 -3.29
N ILE A 69 -2.68 4.60 -3.35
CA ILE A 69 -2.06 3.91 -2.19
C ILE A 69 -0.89 4.75 -1.65
N GLY A 70 -0.01 5.20 -2.54
CA GLY A 70 1.14 6.02 -2.15
C GLY A 70 0.74 7.35 -1.54
N GLY A 71 -0.26 8.03 -2.11
CA GLY A 71 -0.81 9.27 -1.56
C GLY A 71 -1.43 9.08 -0.18
N ALA A 72 -2.20 8.00 0.03
CA ALA A 72 -2.75 7.68 1.33
C ALA A 72 -1.65 7.43 2.38
N LEU A 73 -0.59 6.69 2.01
CA LEU A 73 0.59 6.47 2.87
C LEU A 73 1.31 7.77 3.22
N LEU A 74 1.44 8.69 2.25
CA LEU A 74 2.03 10.00 2.49
C LEU A 74 1.20 10.81 3.48
N LEU A 75 -0.12 10.85 3.30
CA LEU A 75 -1.02 11.60 4.18
C LEU A 75 -0.99 11.07 5.62
N VAL A 76 -1.15 9.76 5.82
CA VAL A 76 -1.09 9.17 7.16
C VAL A 76 0.31 9.27 7.77
N GLY A 77 1.37 9.23 6.95
CA GLY A 77 2.74 9.41 7.41
C GLY A 77 3.00 10.82 7.95
N VAL A 78 2.51 11.85 7.25
CA VAL A 78 2.55 13.24 7.75
C VAL A 78 1.75 13.34 9.05
N TRP A 79 0.54 12.79 9.09
CA TRP A 79 -0.31 12.78 10.28
C TRP A 79 0.43 12.19 11.49
N ASN A 80 1.00 10.99 11.35
CA ASN A 80 1.72 10.29 12.41
C ASN A 80 2.99 11.01 12.87
N ILE A 81 3.68 11.71 11.97
CA ILE A 81 4.81 12.57 12.36
C ILE A 81 4.30 13.75 13.19
N THR A 82 3.25 14.44 12.73
CA THR A 82 2.74 15.62 13.42
C THR A 82 2.19 15.28 14.81
N THR A 83 1.45 14.18 14.95
CA THR A 83 0.94 13.71 16.24
C THR A 83 2.07 13.21 17.13
N GLY A 84 3.00 12.43 16.59
CA GLY A 84 4.17 11.94 17.32
C GLY A 84 5.03 13.07 17.88
N LEU A 85 5.26 14.14 17.10
CA LEU A 85 6.00 15.32 17.56
C LEU A 85 5.23 16.12 18.62
N ALA A 86 3.91 16.26 18.47
CA ALA A 86 3.07 17.00 19.42
C ALA A 86 2.93 16.28 20.78
N GLU A 87 2.87 14.95 20.76
CA GLU A 87 2.68 14.11 21.96
C GLU A 87 4.03 13.64 22.57
N GLY A 88 5.17 13.97 21.95
CA GLY A 88 6.50 13.52 22.38
C GLY A 88 6.79 12.04 22.11
N GLY A 89 5.98 11.38 21.28
CA GLY A 89 6.11 9.97 20.90
C GLY A 89 7.07 9.75 19.73
N SER A 90 8.27 9.23 20.00
CA SER A 90 9.25 8.89 18.95
C SER A 90 8.78 7.74 18.03
N GLY A 91 7.97 6.80 18.55
CA GLY A 91 7.47 5.66 17.78
C GLY A 91 6.61 6.06 16.58
N TRP A 92 5.60 6.91 16.79
CA TRP A 92 4.73 7.41 15.72
C TRP A 92 5.48 8.28 14.72
N THR A 93 6.46 9.05 15.19
CA THR A 93 7.32 9.87 14.33
C THR A 93 8.15 9.00 13.38
N ILE A 94 8.81 7.95 13.90
CA ILE A 94 9.59 7.01 13.10
C ILE A 94 8.69 6.25 12.12
N PHE A 95 7.54 5.76 12.60
CA PHE A 95 6.59 5.03 11.76
C PHE A 95 6.05 5.91 10.64
N GLY A 96 5.72 7.17 10.92
CA GLY A 96 5.30 8.14 9.91
C GLY A 96 6.38 8.39 8.86
N ALA A 97 7.66 8.48 9.23
CA ALA A 97 8.75 8.60 8.26
C ALA A 97 8.88 7.36 7.35
N LEU A 98 8.68 6.15 7.90
CA LEU A 98 8.63 4.92 7.11
C LEU A 98 7.44 4.93 6.14
N GLN A 99 6.27 5.41 6.58
CA GLN A 99 5.10 5.57 5.72
C GLN A 99 5.36 6.57 4.59
N LEU A 100 6.06 7.67 4.85
CA LEU A 100 6.46 8.59 3.78
C LEU A 100 7.38 7.92 2.76
N TYR A 101 8.40 7.20 3.22
CA TYR A 101 9.31 6.45 2.36
C TYR A 101 8.58 5.41 1.51
N TRP A 102 7.71 4.60 2.12
CA TRP A 102 6.91 3.60 1.40
C TRP A 102 5.93 4.25 0.43
N GLY A 103 5.29 5.36 0.80
CA GLY A 103 4.42 6.12 -0.08
C GLY A 103 5.11 6.54 -1.37
N VAL A 104 6.28 7.20 -1.26
CA VAL A 104 7.09 7.58 -2.43
C VAL A 104 7.54 6.36 -3.22
N LYS A 105 8.00 5.30 -2.55
CA LYS A 105 8.43 4.06 -3.20
C LYS A 105 7.29 3.43 -4.02
N GLU A 106 6.08 3.44 -3.50
CA GLU A 106 4.91 2.87 -4.17
C GLU A 106 4.52 3.71 -5.38
N MET A 107 4.50 5.05 -5.27
CA MET A 107 4.21 5.94 -6.40
C MET A 107 5.21 5.75 -7.55
N ARG A 108 6.47 5.40 -7.27
CA ARG A 108 7.46 5.10 -8.31
C ARG A 108 7.08 3.88 -9.16
N LYS A 109 6.26 2.96 -8.65
CA LYS A 109 5.76 1.82 -9.43
C LYS A 109 4.82 2.25 -10.56
N PHE A 110 4.08 3.34 -10.40
CA PHE A 110 3.26 3.92 -11.48
C PHE A 110 4.12 4.18 -12.73
N ALA A 111 5.25 4.87 -12.57
CA ALA A 111 6.18 5.16 -13.66
C ALA A 111 6.96 3.92 -14.15
N ARG A 112 7.10 2.89 -13.30
CA ARG A 112 7.73 1.63 -13.69
C ARG A 112 6.83 0.85 -14.63
N TYR A 113 5.57 0.62 -14.25
CA TYR A 113 4.63 -0.15 -15.06
C TYR A 113 4.21 0.60 -16.33
N GLY A 114 4.15 1.94 -16.29
CA GLY A 114 3.86 2.73 -17.49
C GLY A 114 4.94 2.71 -18.58
N ARG A 115 6.19 2.38 -18.24
CA ARG A 115 7.27 2.20 -19.22
C ARG A 115 7.30 0.83 -19.88
N ILE A 116 6.49 -0.12 -19.40
CA ILE A 116 6.49 -1.50 -19.89
C ILE A 116 5.29 -1.77 -20.82
N GLU A 117 4.26 -0.92 -20.75
CA GLU A 117 3.05 -1.01 -21.58
C GLU A 117 3.10 -0.15 -22.87
N GLY A 118 4.11 0.71 -23.02
CA GLY A 118 4.27 1.61 -24.18
C GLY A 118 5.52 1.28 -24.98
#